data_AF-A0A3M1IAD9-F1
#
_entry.id   AF-A0A3M1IAD9-F1
#
_cell.length_a   1.000
_cell.length_b   1.000
_cell.length_c   1.000
_cell.angle_alpha   90.00
_cell.angle_beta   90.00
_cell.angle_gamma   90.00
#
_symmetry.space_group_name_H-M   'P 1'
#
loop_
_entity.id
_entity.type
_entity.pdbx_description
1 polymer ?
#
loop_
_entity_poly.entity_id
_entity_poly.type
_entity_poly.pdbx_seq_one_letter_code
_entity_poly.pdbx_strand_id
1 'polypeptide(L)'
;MKKFRFKLDSYLKILEIQEKQKLAELAEVAGKVSAQKNQINRYYEESQNWLQESASLVQIGEVSTDVWKQRQYIYSYLGNLRKNADRAQRELETLQEELQEKQKAVMEARKKKRTIEILREKKYKEYQKEVSRQETAQLDEFNQTLASKTNEVKERLWKKEN
;
A
#
# COMPACT_ATOMS: atom_id res chain seq x y z
N MET A 1 -30.94 -14.56 16.78
CA MET A 1 -29.77 -15.32 16.28
C MET A 1 -28.47 -14.70 16.79
N LYS A 2 -27.47 -15.51 17.12
CA LYS A 2 -26.15 -15.01 17.55
C LYS A 2 -25.41 -14.40 16.36
N LYS A 3 -24.95 -13.15 16.45
CA LYS A 3 -24.16 -12.50 15.38
C LYS A 3 -22.83 -13.24 15.16
N PHE A 4 -22.35 -13.30 13.92
CA PHE A 4 -21.03 -13.83 13.59
C PHE A 4 -19.92 -13.04 14.33
N ARG A 5 -18.98 -13.77 14.94
CA ARG A 5 -17.79 -13.20 15.58
C ARG A 5 -16.57 -13.96 15.09
N PHE A 6 -15.62 -13.27 14.48
CA PHE A 6 -14.40 -13.89 14.01
C PHE A 6 -13.32 -13.79 15.09
N LYS A 7 -12.80 -14.95 15.51
CA LYS A 7 -11.85 -15.03 16.64
C LYS A 7 -10.57 -14.21 16.42
N LEU A 8 -10.18 -13.99 15.17
CA LEU A 8 -8.97 -13.25 14.81
C LEU A 8 -9.24 -11.81 14.35
N ASP A 9 -10.43 -11.24 14.65
CA ASP A 9 -10.74 -9.84 14.29
C ASP A 9 -9.72 -8.86 14.91
N SER A 10 -9.31 -9.07 16.17
CA SER A 10 -8.28 -8.23 16.81
C SER A 10 -6.91 -8.36 16.12
N TYR A 11 -6.55 -9.57 15.68
CA TYR A 11 -5.31 -9.80 14.96
C TYR A 11 -5.33 -9.14 13.56
N LEU A 12 -6.48 -9.17 12.87
CA LEU A 12 -6.67 -8.50 11.60
C LEU A 12 -6.47 -6.98 11.73
N LYS A 13 -6.98 -6.36 12.81
CA LYS A 13 -6.74 -4.93 13.11
C LYS A 13 -5.25 -4.62 13.32
N ILE A 14 -4.52 -5.50 14.01
CA ILE A 14 -3.07 -5.34 14.18
C ILE A 14 -2.37 -5.37 12.82
N LEU A 15 -2.74 -6.30 11.94
CA LEU A 15 -2.18 -6.39 10.59
C LEU A 15 -2.49 -5.14 9.74
N GLU A 16 -3.68 -4.55 9.88
CA GLU A 16 -4.02 -3.28 9.22
C GLU A 16 -3.15 -2.12 9.70
N ILE A 17 -2.88 -2.04 11.00
CA ILE A 17 -1.99 -1.01 11.57
C ILE A 17 -0.56 -1.22 11.05
N GLN A 18 -0.07 -2.47 11.03
CA GLN A 18 1.24 -2.80 10.50
C GLN A 18 1.37 -2.46 9.01
N GLU A 19 0.36 -2.76 8.20
CA GLU A 19 0.34 -2.37 6.79
C GLU A 19 0.45 -0.85 6.63
N LYS A 20 -0.33 -0.09 7.41
CA LYS A 20 -0.28 1.39 7.39
C LYS A 20 1.09 1.93 7.80
N GLN A 21 1.71 1.35 8.83
CA GLN A 21 3.06 1.72 9.26
C GLN A 21 4.07 1.49 8.13
N LYS A 22 4.03 0.32 7.48
CA LYS A 22 4.93 0.02 6.36
C LYS A 22 4.69 0.92 5.14
N LEU A 23 3.45 1.31 4.87
CA LEU A 23 3.14 2.29 3.84
C LEU A 23 3.70 3.68 4.17
N ALA A 24 3.63 4.10 5.43
CA ALA A 24 4.22 5.36 5.87
C ALA A 24 5.75 5.36 5.72
N GLU A 25 6.42 4.28 6.15
CA GLU A 25 7.87 4.11 5.94
C GLU A 25 8.24 4.17 4.45
N LEU A 26 7.46 3.50 3.59
CA LEU A 26 7.67 3.53 2.14
C LEU A 26 7.52 4.95 1.57
N ALA A 27 6.51 5.69 2.03
CA ALA A 27 6.27 7.06 1.58
C ALA A 27 7.40 8.00 1.98
N GLU A 28 7.97 7.83 3.18
CA GLU A 28 9.13 8.61 3.63
C GLU A 28 10.34 8.39 2.72
N VAL A 29 10.68 7.13 2.44
CA VAL A 29 11.81 6.80 1.56
C VAL A 29 11.56 7.26 0.12
N ALA A 30 10.34 7.11 -0.38
CA ALA A 30 9.96 7.63 -1.69
C ALA A 30 10.12 9.16 -1.78
N GLY A 31 9.79 9.88 -0.70
CA GLY A 31 10.02 11.31 -0.58
C GLY A 31 11.51 11.66 -0.67
N LYS A 32 12.38 10.93 0.06
CA LYS A 32 13.84 11.09 -0.01
C LYS A 32 14.38 10.84 -1.42
N VAL A 33 13.95 9.77 -2.07
CA VAL A 33 14.31 9.46 -3.47
C VAL A 33 13.92 10.60 -4.42
N SER A 34 12.70 11.12 -4.28
CA SER A 34 12.23 12.23 -5.11
C SER A 34 13.03 13.51 -4.89
N ALA A 35 13.30 13.85 -3.63
CA ALA A 35 14.13 15.01 -3.28
C ALA A 35 15.53 14.88 -3.87
N GLN A 36 16.14 13.70 -3.78
CA GLN A 36 17.47 13.45 -4.32
C GLN A 36 17.53 13.56 -5.84
N LYS A 37 16.53 13.00 -6.55
CA LYS A 37 16.40 13.16 -8.01
C LYS A 37 16.28 14.63 -8.41
N ASN A 38 15.48 15.40 -7.67
CA ASN A 38 15.34 16.83 -7.93
C ASN A 38 16.67 17.58 -7.69
N GLN A 39 17.44 17.19 -6.66
CA GLN A 39 18.74 17.79 -6.41
C GLN A 39 19.75 17.51 -7.52
N ILE A 40 19.77 16.28 -8.04
CA ILE A 40 20.60 15.91 -9.19
C ILE A 40 20.23 16.74 -10.42
N ASN A 41 18.94 16.86 -10.70
CA ASN A 41 18.45 17.68 -11.82
C ASN A 41 18.89 19.15 -11.68
N ARG A 42 18.80 19.72 -10.46
CA ARG A 42 19.28 21.08 -10.19
C ARG A 42 20.76 21.26 -10.50
N TYR A 43 21.61 20.31 -10.12
CA TYR A 43 23.04 20.39 -10.47
C TYR A 43 23.27 20.35 -11.98
N TYR A 44 22.50 19.56 -12.71
CA TYR A 44 22.59 19.53 -14.18
C TYR A 44 22.09 20.81 -14.83
N GLU A 45 20.93 21.33 -14.39
CA GLU A 45 20.38 22.60 -14.86
C GLU A 45 21.35 23.75 -14.59
N GLU A 46 21.91 23.83 -13.38
CA GLU A 46 22.90 24.84 -13.02
C GLU A 46 24.18 24.71 -13.86
N SER A 47 24.67 23.48 -14.06
CA SER A 47 25.81 23.23 -14.94
C SER A 47 25.54 23.67 -16.39
N GLN A 48 24.34 23.46 -16.92
CA GLN A 48 23.97 23.88 -18.27
C GLN A 48 23.89 25.41 -18.38
N ASN A 49 23.29 26.07 -17.38
CA ASN A 49 23.20 27.53 -17.32
C ASN A 49 24.59 28.17 -17.35
N TRP A 50 25.51 27.67 -16.51
CA TRP A 50 26.89 28.17 -16.48
C TRP A 50 27.66 27.89 -17.77
N LEU A 51 27.42 26.75 -18.42
CA LEU A 51 28.03 26.46 -19.74
C LEU A 51 27.53 27.45 -20.80
N GLN A 52 26.22 27.73 -20.83
CA GLN A 52 25.62 28.68 -21.76
C GLN A 52 26.13 30.11 -21.53
N GLU A 53 26.20 30.55 -20.27
CA GLU A 53 26.75 31.86 -19.90
C GLU A 53 28.24 31.96 -20.22
N SER A 54 29.01 30.88 -20.02
CA SER A 54 30.42 30.88 -20.40
C SER A 54 30.62 30.98 -21.92
N ALA A 55 29.72 30.38 -22.72
CA ALA A 55 29.79 30.38 -24.18
C ALA A 55 29.55 31.78 -24.77
N SER A 56 28.63 32.56 -24.19
CA SER A 56 28.37 33.94 -24.63
C SER A 56 29.54 34.88 -24.36
N LEU A 57 30.29 34.66 -23.27
CA LEU A 57 31.51 35.41 -22.95
C LEU A 57 32.67 35.16 -23.94
N VAL A 58 32.69 34.00 -24.62
CA VAL A 58 33.74 33.64 -25.59
C VAL A 58 33.62 34.44 -26.89
N GLN A 59 32.40 34.79 -27.30
CA GLN A 59 32.14 35.48 -28.57
C GLN A 59 32.66 36.92 -28.60
N ILE A 60 32.98 37.51 -27.44
CA ILE A 60 33.36 38.93 -27.32
C ILE A 60 34.84 39.19 -27.70
N GLY A 61 35.64 38.15 -27.99
CA GLY A 61 36.93 38.28 -28.68
C GLY A 61 38.09 38.93 -27.89
N GLU A 62 37.84 39.63 -26.80
CA GLU A 62 38.89 40.19 -25.94
C GLU A 62 39.32 39.20 -24.85
N VAL A 63 40.49 38.56 -25.06
CA VAL A 63 41.12 37.72 -24.04
C VAL A 63 41.96 38.62 -23.13
N SER A 64 41.30 39.26 -22.16
CA SER A 64 41.99 39.91 -21.04
C SER A 64 42.41 38.88 -19.99
N THR A 65 43.38 39.22 -19.14
CA THR A 65 43.83 38.37 -18.03
C THR A 65 42.69 38.05 -17.04
N ASP A 66 41.69 38.94 -16.96
CA ASP A 66 40.51 38.75 -16.11
C ASP A 66 39.52 37.74 -16.70
N VAL A 67 39.36 37.72 -18.03
CA VAL A 67 38.56 36.69 -18.73
C VAL A 67 39.14 35.29 -18.51
N TRP A 68 40.47 35.16 -18.48
CA TRP A 68 41.12 33.87 -18.20
C TRP A 68 40.88 33.37 -16.77
N LYS A 69 41.00 34.25 -15.76
CA LYS A 69 40.68 33.93 -14.36
C LYS A 69 39.22 33.54 -14.18
N GLN A 70 38.31 34.27 -14.82
CA GLN A 70 36.87 33.98 -14.79
C GLN A 70 36.57 32.60 -15.39
N ARG A 71 37.20 32.24 -16.51
CA ARG A 71 37.09 30.88 -17.07
C ARG A 71 37.58 29.80 -16.13
N GLN A 72 38.76 29.98 -15.54
CA GLN A 72 39.31 28.99 -14.60
C GLN A 72 38.37 28.77 -13.41
N TYR A 73 37.77 29.84 -12.89
CA TYR A 73 36.76 29.76 -11.84
C TYR A 73 35.52 28.96 -12.30
N ILE A 74 34.96 29.28 -13.47
CA ILE A 74 33.80 28.58 -14.03
C ILE A 74 34.08 27.08 -14.20
N TYR A 75 35.22 26.70 -14.78
CA TYR A 75 35.58 25.28 -14.95
C TYR A 75 35.75 24.56 -13.61
N SER A 76 36.35 25.21 -12.60
CA SER A 76 36.47 24.65 -11.25
C SER A 76 35.09 24.44 -10.62
N TYR A 77 34.21 25.43 -10.74
CA TYR A 77 32.85 25.38 -10.23
C TYR A 77 32.01 24.29 -10.90
N LEU A 78 32.04 24.20 -12.24
CA LEU A 78 31.40 23.12 -13.00
C LEU A 78 31.93 21.73 -12.58
N GLY A 79 33.24 21.63 -12.33
CA GLY A 79 33.85 20.41 -11.80
C GLY A 79 33.30 20.03 -10.42
N ASN A 80 33.04 21.01 -9.56
CA ASN A 80 32.42 20.79 -8.25
C ASN A 80 30.95 20.40 -8.37
N LEU A 81 30.17 21.03 -9.26
CA LEU A 81 28.79 20.65 -9.53
C LEU A 81 28.69 19.19 -9.99
N ARG A 82 29.58 18.78 -10.91
CA ARG A 82 29.65 17.38 -11.37
C ARG A 82 29.95 16.43 -10.22
N LYS A 83 30.95 16.73 -9.38
CA LYS A 83 31.27 15.91 -8.21
C LYS A 83 30.09 15.81 -7.23
N ASN A 84 29.35 16.90 -7.06
CA ASN A 84 28.16 16.91 -6.20
C ASN A 84 27.02 16.09 -6.80
N ALA A 85 26.81 16.15 -8.11
CA ALA A 85 25.86 15.28 -8.82
C ALA A 85 26.25 13.80 -8.70
N ASP A 86 27.53 13.47 -8.88
CA ASP A 86 28.03 12.10 -8.74
C ASP A 86 27.83 11.55 -7.31
N ARG A 87 28.07 12.37 -6.28
CA ARG A 87 27.78 12.00 -4.89
C ARG A 87 26.29 11.79 -4.67
N ALA A 88 25.47 12.72 -5.17
CA ALA A 88 24.04 12.65 -5.03
C ALA A 88 23.45 11.42 -5.75
N GLN A 89 24.03 11.01 -6.87
CA GLN A 89 23.68 9.81 -7.61
C GLN A 89 23.98 8.53 -6.81
N ARG A 90 25.13 8.46 -6.13
CA ARG A 90 25.46 7.31 -5.25
C ARG A 90 24.49 7.20 -4.07
N GLU A 91 24.16 8.33 -3.45
CA GLU A 91 23.14 8.37 -2.39
C GLU A 91 21.77 7.94 -2.91
N LEU A 92 21.41 8.33 -4.13
CA LEU A 92 20.18 7.91 -4.79
C LEU A 92 20.14 6.40 -5.01
N GLU A 93 21.25 5.76 -5.38
CA GLU A 93 21.34 4.30 -5.54
C GLU A 93 21.05 3.59 -4.21
N THR A 94 21.66 4.03 -3.11
CA THR A 94 21.39 3.48 -1.77
C THR A 94 19.92 3.66 -1.36
N LEU A 95 19.34 4.84 -1.62
CA LEU A 95 17.93 5.11 -1.34
C LEU A 95 16.98 4.26 -2.21
N GLN A 96 17.39 3.90 -3.43
CA GLN A 96 16.60 3.02 -4.30
C GLN A 96 16.60 1.58 -3.80
N GLU A 97 17.72 1.10 -3.26
CA GLU A 97 17.77 -0.20 -2.58
C GLU A 97 16.84 -0.22 -1.37
N GLU A 98 16.92 0.80 -0.51
CA GLU A 98 16.01 0.94 0.65
C GLU A 98 14.54 1.00 0.19
N LEU A 99 14.24 1.74 -0.89
CA LEU A 99 12.89 1.82 -1.44
C LEU A 99 12.36 0.44 -1.83
N GLN A 100 13.17 -0.38 -2.50
CA GLN A 100 12.80 -1.74 -2.88
C GLN A 100 12.54 -2.63 -1.66
N GLU A 101 13.35 -2.50 -0.60
CA GLU A 101 13.13 -3.22 0.65
C GLU A 101 11.80 -2.84 1.31
N LYS A 102 11.49 -1.53 1.37
CA LYS A 102 10.21 -1.06 1.91
C LYS A 102 9.02 -1.53 1.07
N GLN A 103 9.15 -1.55 -0.26
CA GLN A 103 8.13 -2.11 -1.15
C GLN A 103 7.87 -3.59 -0.86
N LYS A 104 8.93 -4.39 -0.70
CA LYS A 104 8.82 -5.81 -0.32
C LYS A 104 8.12 -5.97 1.03
N ALA A 105 8.49 -5.17 2.04
CA ALA A 105 7.87 -5.21 3.35
C ALA A 105 6.36 -4.90 3.32
N VAL A 106 5.93 -3.91 2.52
CA VAL A 106 4.51 -3.61 2.30
C VAL A 106 3.79 -4.78 1.63
N MET A 107 4.39 -5.40 0.60
CA MET A 107 3.81 -6.56 -0.07
C MET A 107 3.63 -7.74 0.88
N GLU A 108 4.60 -8.00 1.76
CA GLU A 108 4.50 -9.05 2.76
C GLU A 108 3.40 -8.77 3.81
N ALA A 109 3.31 -7.53 4.30
CA ALA A 109 2.24 -7.12 5.21
C ALA A 109 0.85 -7.33 4.58
N ARG A 110 0.69 -6.93 3.31
CA ARG A 110 -0.53 -7.16 2.53
C ARG A 110 -0.86 -8.62 2.36
N LYS A 111 0.13 -9.46 2.02
CA LYS A 111 -0.06 -10.92 1.91
C LYS A 111 -0.55 -11.52 3.22
N LYS A 112 0.11 -11.19 4.34
CA LYS A 112 -0.27 -11.67 5.69
C LYS A 112 -1.71 -11.28 6.04
N LYS A 113 -2.08 -10.00 5.82
CA LYS A 113 -3.44 -9.53 6.02
C LYS A 113 -4.45 -10.28 5.16
N ARG A 114 -4.16 -10.44 3.87
CA ARG A 114 -5.05 -11.13 2.91
C ARG A 114 -5.29 -12.59 3.31
N THR A 115 -4.28 -13.29 3.83
CA THR A 115 -4.44 -14.66 4.34
C THR A 115 -5.48 -14.74 5.45
N ILE A 116 -5.47 -13.79 6.39
CA ILE A 116 -6.43 -13.77 7.51
C ILE A 116 -7.82 -13.33 7.04
N GLU A 117 -7.92 -12.41 6.09
CA GLU A 117 -9.19 -12.04 5.46
C GLU A 117 -9.85 -13.25 4.77
N ILE A 118 -9.09 -14.01 3.99
CA ILE A 118 -9.59 -15.22 3.33
C ILE A 118 -10.10 -16.23 4.38
N LEU A 119 -9.38 -16.37 5.50
CA LEU A 119 -9.83 -17.23 6.60
C LEU A 119 -11.15 -16.73 7.22
N ARG A 120 -11.29 -15.41 7.41
CA ARG A 120 -12.53 -14.77 7.89
C ARG A 120 -13.69 -15.04 6.93
N GLU A 121 -13.47 -14.84 5.63
CA GLU A 121 -14.47 -15.10 4.57
C GLU A 121 -14.93 -16.56 4.58
N LYS A 122 -14.00 -17.53 4.70
CA LYS A 122 -14.33 -18.95 4.82
C LYS A 122 -15.17 -19.24 6.07
N LYS A 123 -14.75 -18.73 7.24
CA LYS A 123 -15.48 -18.92 8.49
C LYS A 123 -16.86 -18.26 8.48
N TYR A 124 -17.01 -17.15 7.78
CA TYR A 124 -18.30 -16.51 7.59
C TYR A 124 -19.24 -17.36 6.74
N LYS A 125 -18.75 -17.95 5.64
CA LYS A 125 -19.53 -18.89 4.81
C LYS A 125 -19.98 -20.12 5.59
N GLU A 126 -19.08 -20.69 6.40
CA GLU A 126 -19.43 -21.81 7.31
C GLU A 126 -20.55 -21.42 8.28
N TYR A 127 -20.45 -20.25 8.90
CA TYR A 127 -21.49 -19.73 9.79
C TYR A 127 -22.84 -19.54 9.07
N GLN A 128 -22.85 -18.96 7.87
CA GLN A 128 -24.08 -18.79 7.08
C GLN A 128 -24.74 -20.14 6.75
N LYS A 129 -23.94 -21.14 6.39
CA LYS A 129 -24.44 -22.50 6.12
C LYS A 129 -25.07 -23.12 7.37
N GLU A 130 -24.44 -22.94 8.54
CA GLU A 130 -24.97 -23.46 9.79
C GLU A 130 -26.28 -22.78 10.20
N VAL A 131 -26.36 -21.45 10.06
CA VAL A 131 -27.60 -20.70 10.33
C VAL A 131 -28.73 -21.18 9.43
N SER A 132 -28.49 -21.28 8.12
CA SER A 132 -29.48 -21.78 7.18
C SER A 132 -29.94 -23.20 7.52
N ARG A 133 -29.02 -24.09 7.93
CA ARG A 133 -29.36 -25.44 8.37
C ARG A 133 -30.26 -25.44 9.62
N GLN A 134 -29.96 -24.58 10.59
CA GLN A 134 -30.77 -24.44 11.80
C GLN A 134 -32.16 -23.86 11.50
N GLU A 135 -32.25 -22.88 10.60
CA GLU A 135 -33.52 -22.31 10.16
C GLU A 135 -34.39 -23.36 9.45
N THR A 136 -33.82 -24.16 8.52
CA THR A 136 -34.55 -25.25 7.88
C THR A 136 -35.04 -26.29 8.89
N ALA A 137 -34.19 -26.70 9.83
CA ALA A 137 -34.57 -27.67 10.87
C ALA A 137 -35.72 -27.15 11.77
N GLN A 138 -35.70 -25.86 12.13
CA GLN A 138 -36.77 -25.23 12.91
C GLN A 138 -38.09 -25.16 12.13
N LEU A 139 -38.03 -24.88 10.82
CA LEU A 139 -39.21 -24.88 9.95
C LEU A 139 -39.81 -26.28 9.81
N ASP A 140 -38.97 -27.30 9.64
CA ASP A 140 -39.42 -28.69 9.55
C ASP A 140 -40.08 -29.16 10.86
N GLU A 141 -39.50 -28.85 12.01
CA GLU A 141 -40.08 -29.15 13.33
C GLU A 141 -41.42 -28.43 13.55
N PHE A 142 -41.51 -27.17 13.13
CA PHE A 142 -42.75 -26.41 13.18
C PHE A 142 -43.84 -27.01 12.26
N ASN A 143 -43.47 -27.42 11.05
CA ASN A 143 -44.39 -28.06 10.12
C ASN A 143 -44.87 -29.43 10.64
N GLN A 144 -44.00 -30.23 11.25
CA GLN A 144 -44.36 -31.51 11.84
C GLN A 144 -45.31 -31.34 13.04
N THR A 145 -45.06 -30.35 13.90
CA THR A 145 -45.94 -30.06 15.04
C THR A 145 -47.31 -29.49 14.63
N LEU A 146 -47.38 -28.74 13.53
CA LEU A 146 -48.66 -28.34 12.95
C LEU A 146 -49.41 -29.54 12.35
N ALA A 147 -48.73 -30.38 11.57
CA ALA A 147 -49.32 -31.57 10.96
C ALA A 147 -49.87 -32.54 12.01
N SER A 148 -49.13 -32.80 13.09
CA SER A 148 -49.59 -33.67 14.19
C SER A 148 -50.84 -33.12 14.87
N LYS A 149 -50.88 -31.82 15.21
CA LYS A 149 -52.06 -31.17 15.77
C LYS A 149 -53.27 -31.25 14.85
N THR A 150 -53.07 -31.11 13.54
CA THR A 150 -54.16 -31.17 12.57
C THR A 150 -54.74 -32.59 12.49
N ASN A 151 -53.89 -33.62 12.55
CA ASN A 151 -54.32 -35.01 12.60
C ASN A 151 -55.05 -35.37 13.90
N GLU A 152 -54.57 -34.90 15.06
CA GLU A 152 -55.28 -35.07 16.34
C GLU A 152 -56.67 -34.44 16.33
N VAL A 153 -56.83 -33.27 15.71
CA VAL A 153 -58.14 -32.60 15.58
C VAL A 153 -59.07 -33.42 14.67
N LYS A 154 -58.57 -33.95 13.55
CA LYS A 154 -59.35 -34.80 12.65
C LYS A 154 -59.80 -36.10 13.32
N GLU A 155 -58.93 -36.76 14.08
CA GLU A 155 -59.29 -37.97 14.84
C GLU A 155 -60.34 -37.68 15.91
N ARG A 156 -60.27 -36.54 16.59
CA ARG A 156 -61.28 -36.12 17.58
C ARG A 156 -62.64 -35.83 16.96
N LEU A 157 -62.67 -35.28 15.75
CA LEU A 157 -63.91 -35.02 15.02
C LEU A 157 -64.54 -36.33 14.53
N TRP A 158 -63.73 -37.24 13.98
CA TRP A 158 -64.22 -38.55 13.53
C TRP A 158 -64.80 -39.41 14.67
N LYS A 159 -64.21 -39.36 15.87
CA LYS A 159 -64.74 -40.03 17.08
C LYS A 159 -65.99 -39.37 17.69
N LYS A 160 -66.40 -38.19 17.22
CA LYS A 160 -67.64 -37.53 17.65
C LYS A 160 -68.81 -37.78 16.70
N GLU A 161 -68.51 -38.16 15.45
CA GLU A 161 -69.51 -38.42 14.42
C GLU A 161 -69.87 -39.91 14.27
N ASN A 162 -69.10 -40.81 14.90
CA ASN A 162 -69.40 -42.24 15.09
C ASN A 162 -69.56 -42.55 16.58
#